data_AF-A0A955P158-F1
#
_entry.id   AF-A0A955P158-F1
#
_cell.length_a   1.000
_cell.length_b   1.000
_cell.length_c   1.000
_cell.angle_alpha   90.00
_cell.angle_beta   90.00
_cell.angle_gamma   90.00
#
_symmetry.space_group_name_H-M   'P 1'
#
loop_
_entity.id
_entity.type
_entity.pdbx_description
1 polymer ?
#
loop_
_entity_poly.entity_id
_entity_poly.type
_entity_poly.pdbx_seq_one_letter_code
_entity_poly.pdbx_strand_id
1 'polypeptide(L)'
;VLKEGGEIYFSDVFADRRLPESWREDPVLLGECLAGAMYIEDFRRLLLSLGVPDYRIVRQRPIAVTDPEIEAKVGNARFYSMTVRAFKIGSLEDRCEDHGQVAVYHGSIPGHAHYYDLDDHHRFNTDKPMLVCGNTADMVSQSRLGGHFEVIGDKSKHFGLFDCGSEPAPITPNGEPNLGGCC
;
A
#
# COMPACT_ATOMS: atom_id res chain seq x y z
N VAL A 1 -17.41 12.60 0.57
CA VAL A 1 -16.84 12.08 -0.70
C VAL A 1 -15.56 12.85 -1.01
N LEU A 2 -14.52 12.19 -1.56
CA LEU A 2 -13.19 12.78 -1.80
C LEU A 2 -13.15 13.79 -2.95
N LYS A 3 -12.43 14.89 -2.73
CA LYS A 3 -12.00 15.83 -3.78
C LYS A 3 -10.83 15.23 -4.58
N GLU A 4 -10.54 15.81 -5.75
CA GLU A 4 -9.31 15.47 -6.51
C GLU A 4 -8.06 15.69 -5.64
N GLY A 5 -7.11 14.77 -5.70
CA GLY A 5 -5.92 14.75 -4.86
C GLY A 5 -6.17 14.32 -3.40
N GLY A 6 -7.43 14.05 -3.02
CA GLY A 6 -7.78 13.51 -1.72
C GLY A 6 -7.42 12.02 -1.60
N GLU A 7 -7.30 11.52 -0.38
CA GLU A 7 -7.01 10.11 -0.11
C GLU A 7 -7.98 9.49 0.89
N ILE A 8 -8.24 8.19 0.73
CA ILE A 8 -8.67 7.36 1.85
C ILE A 8 -7.41 6.86 2.57
N TYR A 9 -7.43 6.87 3.90
CA TYR A 9 -6.35 6.35 4.73
C TYR A 9 -6.98 5.64 5.92
N PHE A 10 -6.86 4.32 5.99
CA PHE A 10 -7.54 3.51 7.02
C PHE A 10 -6.78 2.22 7.31
N SER A 11 -7.11 1.59 8.43
CA SER A 11 -6.59 0.27 8.80
C SER A 11 -7.72 -0.74 8.87
N ASP A 12 -7.49 -1.93 8.33
CA ASP A 12 -8.47 -3.02 8.36
C ASP A 12 -7.77 -4.40 8.37
N VAL A 13 -8.55 -5.47 8.54
CA VAL A 13 -8.10 -6.86 8.47
C VAL A 13 -8.34 -7.42 7.08
N PHE A 14 -7.29 -7.97 6.48
CA PHE A 14 -7.32 -8.63 5.17
C PHE A 14 -6.85 -10.07 5.28
N ALA A 15 -7.27 -10.90 4.32
CA ALA A 15 -6.88 -12.30 4.22
C ALA A 15 -6.00 -12.57 2.98
N ASP A 16 -5.12 -13.56 3.08
CA ASP A 16 -4.30 -14.05 1.95
C ASP A 16 -5.11 -14.80 0.89
N ARG A 17 -6.37 -15.13 1.19
CA ARG A 17 -7.26 -15.92 0.33
C ARG A 17 -8.72 -15.56 0.57
N ARG A 18 -9.59 -16.03 -0.32
CA ARG A 18 -11.05 -15.95 -0.14
C ARG A 18 -11.49 -16.87 0.99
N LEU A 19 -12.30 -16.32 1.89
CA LEU A 19 -12.85 -17.05 3.03
C LEU A 19 -14.20 -17.68 2.67
N PRO A 20 -14.56 -18.84 3.26
CA PRO A 20 -15.88 -19.43 3.09
C PRO A 20 -17.00 -18.49 3.57
N GLU A 21 -18.10 -18.41 2.82
CA GLU A 21 -19.25 -17.56 3.22
C GLU A 21 -19.84 -17.96 4.57
N SER A 22 -19.80 -19.26 4.90
CA SER A 22 -20.30 -19.81 6.16
C SER A 22 -19.59 -19.25 7.40
N TRP A 23 -18.39 -18.67 7.27
CA TRP A 23 -17.70 -18.05 8.41
C TRP A 23 -18.39 -16.78 8.90
N ARG A 24 -19.16 -16.10 8.04
CA ARG A 24 -19.96 -14.92 8.43
C ARG A 24 -21.10 -15.29 9.39
N GLU A 25 -21.49 -16.56 9.41
CA GLU A 25 -22.52 -17.09 10.30
C GLU A 25 -21.92 -17.62 11.62
N ASP A 26 -20.59 -17.73 11.72
CA ASP A 26 -19.90 -18.16 12.95
C ASP A 26 -19.69 -16.96 13.89
N PRO A 27 -20.38 -16.90 15.04
CA PRO A 27 -20.30 -15.75 15.95
C PRO A 27 -18.92 -15.56 16.56
N VAL A 28 -18.10 -16.62 16.66
CA VAL A 28 -16.73 -16.54 17.19
C VAL A 28 -15.83 -15.87 16.16
N LEU A 29 -15.86 -16.31 14.89
CA LEU A 29 -15.06 -15.72 13.83
C LEU A 29 -15.48 -14.28 13.52
N LEU A 30 -16.76 -13.97 13.69
CA LEU A 30 -17.29 -12.62 13.57
C LEU A 30 -16.82 -11.72 14.71
N GLY A 31 -16.82 -12.22 15.94
CA GLY A 31 -16.36 -11.50 17.13
C GLY A 31 -14.87 -11.11 17.07
N GLU A 32 -14.06 -11.92 16.41
CA GLU A 32 -12.61 -11.66 16.20
C GLU A 32 -12.31 -10.80 14.95
N CYS A 33 -13.32 -10.27 14.26
CA CYS A 33 -13.18 -9.53 13.00
C CYS A 33 -12.50 -10.32 11.86
N LEU A 34 -12.42 -11.65 11.96
CA LEU A 34 -11.76 -12.51 10.95
C LEU A 34 -12.72 -12.94 9.84
N ALA A 35 -14.00 -13.17 10.17
CA ALA A 35 -15.00 -13.66 9.23
C ALA A 35 -15.27 -12.71 8.05
N GLY A 36 -15.06 -11.40 8.26
CA GLY A 36 -15.29 -10.36 7.27
C GLY A 36 -14.06 -9.98 6.44
N ALA A 37 -12.89 -10.54 6.75
CA ALA A 37 -11.64 -10.11 6.14
C ALA A 37 -11.64 -10.38 4.64
N MET A 38 -11.49 -9.31 3.86
CA MET A 38 -11.49 -9.39 2.40
C MET A 38 -10.16 -9.96 1.90
N TYR A 39 -10.20 -10.78 0.85
CA TYR A 39 -9.00 -11.17 0.15
C TYR A 39 -8.30 -9.94 -0.45
N ILE A 40 -7.00 -9.78 -0.21
CA ILE A 40 -6.20 -8.62 -0.64
C ILE A 40 -6.39 -8.31 -2.15
N GLU A 41 -6.34 -9.31 -3.03
CA GLU A 41 -6.52 -9.04 -4.46
C GLU A 41 -7.97 -8.72 -4.85
N ASP A 42 -8.96 -9.19 -4.10
CA ASP A 42 -10.35 -8.78 -4.33
C ASP A 42 -10.55 -7.32 -3.91
N PHE A 43 -9.88 -6.88 -2.84
CA PHE A 43 -9.83 -5.47 -2.46
C PHE A 43 -9.16 -4.60 -3.53
N ARG A 44 -8.03 -5.05 -4.10
CA ARG A 44 -7.39 -4.36 -5.24
C ARG A 44 -8.33 -4.22 -6.44
N ARG A 45 -9.01 -5.31 -6.82
CA ARG A 45 -9.98 -5.31 -7.93
C ARG A 45 -11.17 -4.39 -7.64
N LEU A 46 -11.65 -4.35 -6.39
CA LEU A 46 -12.71 -3.46 -5.98
C LEU A 46 -12.31 -1.99 -6.18
N LEU A 47 -11.14 -1.58 -5.66
CA LEU A 47 -10.64 -0.22 -5.84
C LEU A 47 -10.47 0.13 -7.33
N LEU A 48 -9.91 -0.77 -8.12
CA LEU A 48 -9.78 -0.58 -9.57
C LEU A 48 -11.14 -0.35 -10.23
N SER A 49 -12.16 -1.13 -9.88
CA SER A 49 -13.53 -0.95 -10.41
C SER A 49 -14.18 0.38 -10.02
N LEU A 50 -13.70 1.01 -8.94
CA LEU A 50 -14.14 2.33 -8.47
C LEU A 50 -13.30 3.48 -9.06
N GLY A 51 -12.40 3.20 -10.00
CA GLY A 51 -11.53 4.20 -10.61
C GLY A 51 -10.32 4.59 -9.75
N VAL A 52 -9.92 3.72 -8.82
CA VAL A 52 -8.73 3.88 -7.97
C VAL A 52 -7.76 2.75 -8.31
N PRO A 53 -6.89 2.95 -9.32
CA PRO A 53 -6.09 1.85 -9.87
C PRO A 53 -4.87 1.48 -9.02
N ASP A 54 -4.45 2.36 -8.11
CA ASP A 54 -3.28 2.17 -7.25
C ASP A 54 -3.63 2.49 -5.79
N TYR A 55 -3.40 1.52 -4.91
CA TYR A 55 -3.41 1.70 -3.46
C TYR A 55 -2.05 1.33 -2.90
N ARG A 56 -1.66 2.00 -1.81
CA ARG A 56 -0.39 1.75 -1.14
C ARG A 56 -0.60 1.17 0.24
N ILE A 57 0.26 0.22 0.59
CA ILE A 57 0.35 -0.34 1.93
C ILE A 57 1.33 0.54 2.70
N VAL A 58 0.83 1.26 3.70
CA VAL A 58 1.69 2.06 4.59
C VAL A 58 2.30 1.19 5.66
N ARG A 59 1.56 0.16 6.05
CA ARG A 59 1.95 -0.71 7.16
C ARG A 59 1.22 -2.03 7.06
N GLN A 60 1.93 -3.12 7.30
CA GLN A 60 1.36 -4.46 7.34
C GLN A 60 1.90 -5.22 8.55
N ARG A 61 1.03 -5.95 9.25
CA ARG A 61 1.41 -6.89 10.32
C ARG A 61 0.60 -8.18 10.18
N PRO A 62 1.22 -9.37 10.26
CA PRO A 62 0.47 -10.61 10.38
C PRO A 62 -0.31 -10.63 11.69
N ILE A 63 -1.51 -11.21 11.66
CA ILE A 63 -2.32 -11.47 12.85
C ILE A 63 -2.16 -12.95 13.20
N ALA A 64 -1.55 -13.22 14.34
CA ALA A 64 -1.41 -14.58 14.86
C ALA A 64 -2.75 -15.05 15.45
N VAL A 65 -3.27 -16.15 14.93
CA VAL A 65 -4.42 -16.85 15.51
C VAL A 65 -3.87 -17.84 16.52
N THR A 66 -3.98 -17.52 17.81
CA THR A 66 -3.40 -18.33 18.90
C THR A 66 -4.39 -19.24 19.60
N ASP A 67 -5.69 -19.02 19.39
CA ASP A 67 -6.74 -19.89 19.91
C ASP A 67 -6.82 -21.18 19.07
N PRO A 68 -6.60 -22.38 19.65
CA PRO A 68 -6.59 -23.63 18.91
C PRO A 68 -7.92 -23.97 18.21
N GLU A 69 -9.06 -23.57 18.79
CA GLU A 69 -10.38 -23.80 18.17
C GLU A 69 -10.56 -22.93 16.94
N ILE A 70 -10.11 -21.66 17.03
CA ILE A 70 -10.14 -20.74 15.90
C ILE A 70 -9.12 -21.17 14.84
N GLU A 71 -7.91 -21.55 15.23
CA GLU A 71 -6.86 -22.04 14.33
C GLU A 71 -7.36 -23.25 13.52
N ALA A 72 -8.01 -24.21 14.18
CA ALA A 72 -8.60 -25.37 13.53
C ALA A 72 -9.70 -25.00 12.52
N LYS A 73 -10.51 -23.95 12.82
CA LYS A 73 -11.55 -23.45 11.91
C LYS A 73 -10.97 -22.70 10.71
N VAL A 74 -9.98 -21.83 10.94
CA VAL A 74 -9.43 -20.98 9.88
C VAL A 74 -8.44 -21.71 8.98
N GLY A 75 -7.89 -22.83 9.47
CA GLY A 75 -6.98 -23.68 8.73
C GLY A 75 -5.78 -22.92 8.20
N ASN A 76 -5.61 -22.92 6.87
CA ASN A 76 -4.46 -22.29 6.22
C ASN A 76 -4.67 -20.80 5.90
N ALA A 77 -5.81 -20.20 6.24
CA ALA A 77 -6.02 -18.77 6.04
C ALA A 77 -5.02 -17.98 6.90
N ARG A 78 -4.42 -16.95 6.30
CA ARG A 78 -3.54 -16.01 6.98
C ARG A 78 -4.16 -14.62 6.93
N PHE A 79 -4.06 -13.91 8.03
CA PHE A 79 -4.68 -12.60 8.22
C PHE A 79 -3.63 -11.53 8.46
N TYR A 80 -3.92 -10.32 7.99
CA TYR A 80 -3.04 -9.17 8.10
C TYR A 80 -3.82 -7.96 8.56
N SER A 81 -3.29 -7.24 9.54
CA SER A 81 -3.70 -5.87 9.81
C SER A 81 -2.90 -4.96 8.87
N MET A 82 -3.60 -4.30 7.95
CA MET A 82 -3.00 -3.44 6.93
C MET A 82 -3.51 -2.02 7.08
N THR A 83 -2.60 -1.06 7.15
CA THR A 83 -2.92 0.36 6.95
C THR A 83 -2.71 0.67 5.48
N VAL A 84 -3.79 1.06 4.82
CA VAL A 84 -3.82 1.35 3.39
C VAL A 84 -4.07 2.83 3.18
N ARG A 85 -3.45 3.39 2.15
CA ARG A 85 -3.84 4.67 1.55
C ARG A 85 -4.16 4.50 0.07
N ALA A 86 -5.12 5.27 -0.44
CA ALA A 86 -5.40 5.31 -1.87
C ALA A 86 -5.84 6.71 -2.27
N PHE A 87 -5.18 7.26 -3.28
CA PHE A 87 -5.42 8.62 -3.76
C PHE A 87 -6.47 8.62 -4.87
N LYS A 88 -7.34 9.63 -4.84
CA LYS A 88 -8.21 9.96 -5.96
C LYS A 88 -7.47 10.93 -6.88
N ILE A 89 -6.74 10.37 -7.84
CA ILE A 89 -6.01 11.10 -8.88
C ILE A 89 -6.30 10.44 -10.23
N GLY A 90 -6.85 11.19 -11.18
CA GLY A 90 -7.31 10.65 -12.46
C GLY A 90 -6.21 10.14 -13.41
N SER A 91 -4.95 10.50 -13.17
CA SER A 91 -3.80 10.12 -14.01
C SER A 91 -3.05 8.87 -13.52
N LEU A 92 -3.53 8.21 -12.46
CA LEU A 92 -2.92 6.98 -11.97
C LEU A 92 -3.19 5.81 -12.91
N GLU A 93 -2.21 4.92 -13.01
CA GLU A 93 -2.25 3.68 -13.78
C GLU A 93 -2.30 2.47 -12.84
N ASP A 94 -2.65 1.29 -13.35
CA ASP A 94 -2.74 0.05 -12.56
C ASP A 94 -1.36 -0.60 -12.30
N ARG A 95 -0.31 -0.05 -12.92
CA ARG A 95 1.08 -0.48 -12.78
C ARG A 95 2.01 0.70 -12.58
N CYS A 96 3.20 0.41 -12.06
CA CYS A 96 4.24 1.40 -11.91
C CYS A 96 4.99 1.57 -13.23
N GLU A 97 4.63 2.61 -13.99
CA GLU A 97 5.29 2.97 -15.24
C GLU A 97 6.45 3.95 -15.01
N ASP A 98 7.54 3.78 -15.76
CA ASP A 98 8.74 4.60 -15.70
C ASP A 98 8.70 5.72 -16.74
N HIS A 99 8.75 6.95 -16.25
CA HIS A 99 8.85 8.17 -17.05
C HIS A 99 10.15 8.95 -16.78
N GLY A 100 11.08 8.37 -16.01
CA GLY A 100 12.34 9.02 -15.63
C GLY A 100 12.14 10.17 -14.65
N GLN A 101 11.05 10.17 -13.88
CA GLN A 101 10.72 11.23 -12.93
C GLN A 101 11.50 11.07 -11.62
N VAL A 102 11.82 12.20 -11.01
CA VAL A 102 12.50 12.28 -9.71
C VAL A 102 11.65 13.09 -8.74
N ALA A 103 11.50 12.61 -7.50
CA ALA A 103 10.87 13.36 -6.44
C ALA A 103 11.90 13.74 -5.35
N VAL A 104 11.78 14.97 -4.83
CA VAL A 104 12.59 15.50 -3.74
C VAL A 104 11.66 15.99 -2.64
N TYR A 105 11.83 15.48 -1.42
CA TYR A 105 11.08 15.92 -0.25
C TYR A 105 11.80 17.09 0.43
N HIS A 106 11.09 18.17 0.76
CA HIS A 106 11.70 19.38 1.35
C HIS A 106 11.72 19.41 2.88
N GLY A 107 11.33 18.34 3.57
CA GLY A 107 11.35 18.33 5.05
C GLY A 107 10.30 19.26 5.69
N SER A 108 9.34 19.76 4.93
CA SER A 108 8.43 20.83 5.36
C SER A 108 7.13 20.35 6.00
N ILE A 109 6.94 19.04 6.19
CA ILE A 109 5.79 18.48 6.91
C ILE A 109 6.10 18.51 8.42
N PRO A 110 5.25 19.11 9.27
CA PRO A 110 5.47 19.12 10.72
C PRO A 110 5.64 17.71 11.29
N GLY A 111 6.69 17.50 12.09
CA GLY A 111 7.02 16.20 12.68
C GLY A 111 7.80 15.25 11.76
N HIS A 112 8.04 15.63 10.51
CA HIS A 112 8.69 14.80 9.48
C HIS A 112 9.91 15.49 8.83
N ALA A 113 10.65 16.29 9.59
CA ALA A 113 11.71 17.15 9.02
C ALA A 113 12.86 16.41 8.30
N HIS A 114 13.09 15.13 8.61
CA HIS A 114 14.21 14.36 8.06
C HIS A 114 13.80 13.38 6.96
N TYR A 115 12.58 12.86 7.01
CA TYR A 115 12.06 11.95 6.02
C TYR A 115 10.52 11.88 6.06
N TYR A 116 9.94 11.45 4.94
CA TYR A 116 8.53 11.11 4.82
C TYR A 116 8.37 9.73 4.20
N ASP A 117 7.61 8.87 4.87
CA ASP A 117 7.22 7.56 4.35
C ASP A 117 5.86 7.71 3.64
N LEU A 118 5.86 7.61 2.30
CA LEU A 118 4.62 7.60 1.54
C LEU A 118 3.88 6.26 1.75
N ASP A 119 4.64 5.18 1.76
CA ASP A 119 4.20 3.80 1.95
C ASP A 119 5.37 2.95 2.49
N ASP A 120 5.23 1.63 2.51
CA ASP A 120 6.22 0.71 3.09
C ASP A 120 7.52 0.55 2.27
N HIS A 121 7.60 1.08 1.05
CA HIS A 121 8.78 1.00 0.18
C HIS A 121 9.25 2.37 -0.37
N HIS A 122 8.53 3.45 -0.10
CA HIS A 122 8.93 4.82 -0.48
C HIS A 122 9.22 5.71 0.74
N ARG A 123 10.48 5.68 1.18
CA ARG A 123 11.04 6.65 2.15
C ARG A 123 11.81 7.77 1.44
N PHE A 124 11.24 8.96 1.45
CA PHE A 124 11.90 10.16 0.94
C PHE A 124 12.70 10.83 2.05
N ASN A 125 14.02 10.89 1.92
CA ASN A 125 14.86 11.67 2.84
C ASN A 125 14.87 13.13 2.39
N THR A 126 14.84 14.06 3.33
CA THR A 126 14.85 15.50 3.04
C THR A 126 16.03 15.88 2.15
N ASP A 127 15.74 16.64 1.10
CA ASP A 127 16.67 17.13 0.07
C ASP A 127 17.44 16.05 -0.71
N LYS A 128 17.08 14.77 -0.53
CA LYS A 128 17.66 13.66 -1.28
C LYS A 128 16.74 13.27 -2.45
N PRO A 129 17.18 13.39 -3.70
CA PRO A 129 16.39 12.97 -4.85
C PRO A 129 16.20 11.45 -4.88
N MET A 130 15.01 11.02 -5.29
CA MET A 130 14.63 9.63 -5.48
C MET A 130 13.96 9.46 -6.84
N LEU A 131 14.42 8.49 -7.65
CA LEU A 131 13.70 8.06 -8.85
C LEU A 131 12.37 7.43 -8.44
N VAL A 132 11.31 7.77 -9.15
CA VAL A 132 9.94 7.34 -8.84
C VAL A 132 9.19 6.96 -10.11
N CYS A 133 8.23 6.04 -9.99
CA CYS A 133 7.27 5.76 -11.05
C CYS A 133 6.28 6.92 -11.23
N GLY A 134 5.57 6.91 -12.36
CA GLY A 134 4.58 7.94 -12.69
C GLY A 134 3.47 8.07 -11.64
N ASN A 135 3.02 6.96 -11.05
CA ASN A 135 2.01 7.00 -9.99
C ASN A 135 2.53 7.69 -8.73
N THR A 136 3.73 7.34 -8.27
CA THR A 136 4.33 7.95 -7.08
C THR A 136 4.57 9.45 -7.29
N ALA A 137 5.06 9.85 -8.48
CA ALA A 137 5.21 11.25 -8.85
C ALA A 137 3.88 12.02 -8.76
N ASP A 138 2.80 11.44 -9.28
CA ASP A 138 1.46 12.04 -9.21
C ASP A 138 0.94 12.11 -7.77
N MET A 139 1.11 11.06 -6.96
CA MET A 139 0.69 11.05 -5.55
C MET A 139 1.34 12.15 -4.73
N VAL A 140 2.65 12.38 -4.90
CA VAL A 140 3.37 13.39 -4.10
C VAL A 140 3.18 14.81 -4.62
N SER A 141 2.89 15.01 -5.91
CA SER A 141 2.72 16.34 -6.52
C SER A 141 1.28 16.82 -6.62
N GLN A 142 0.32 15.92 -6.84
CA GLN A 142 -1.09 16.27 -7.12
C GLN A 142 -2.02 16.09 -5.91
N SER A 143 -1.48 15.66 -4.76
CA SER A 143 -2.23 15.58 -3.50
C SER A 143 -1.93 16.76 -2.57
N ARG A 144 -2.44 16.71 -1.34
CA ARG A 144 -2.03 17.64 -0.27
C ARG A 144 -0.51 17.65 0.00
N LEU A 145 0.23 16.66 -0.51
CA LEU A 145 1.69 16.59 -0.39
C LEU A 145 2.42 17.54 -1.33
N GLY A 146 1.79 18.06 -2.39
CA GLY A 146 2.46 18.79 -3.46
C GLY A 146 3.27 20.00 -2.99
N GLY A 147 2.84 20.69 -1.94
CA GLY A 147 3.59 21.81 -1.36
C GLY A 147 4.87 21.41 -0.60
N HIS A 148 5.11 20.12 -0.44
CA HIS A 148 6.24 19.56 0.32
C HIS A 148 7.24 18.80 -0.56
N PHE A 149 6.94 18.65 -1.84
CA PHE A 149 7.73 17.89 -2.79
C PHE A 149 8.00 18.69 -4.06
N GLU A 150 9.21 18.56 -4.58
CA GLU A 150 9.55 18.92 -5.95
C GLU A 150 9.55 17.65 -6.80
N VAL A 151 8.87 17.68 -7.94
CA VAL A 151 8.93 16.60 -8.95
C VAL A 151 9.61 17.14 -10.20
N ILE A 152 10.71 16.50 -10.58
CA ILE A 152 11.51 16.84 -11.76
C ILE A 152 11.18 15.83 -12.88
N GLY A 153 10.92 16.35 -14.08
CA GLY A 153 10.50 15.55 -15.23
C GLY A 153 8.99 15.50 -15.42
N ASP A 154 8.55 14.89 -16.51
CA ASP A 154 7.14 14.74 -16.88
C ASP A 154 6.90 13.37 -17.53
N LYS A 155 5.64 13.10 -17.90
CA LYS A 155 5.24 11.83 -18.54
C LYS A 155 5.37 11.86 -20.07
N SER A 156 6.11 12.80 -20.67
CA SER A 156 6.24 12.92 -22.13
C SER A 156 7.01 11.78 -22.80
N LYS A 157 7.87 11.10 -22.04
CA LYS A 157 8.64 9.93 -22.49
C LYS A 157 8.39 8.75 -21.55
N HIS A 158 8.17 7.57 -22.12
CA HIS A 158 7.97 6.32 -21.39
C HIS A 158 9.19 5.41 -21.58
N PHE A 159 9.67 4.82 -20.49
CA PHE A 159 10.85 3.95 -20.46
C PHE A 159 10.49 2.49 -20.17
N GLY A 160 9.21 2.16 -19.99
CA GLY A 160 8.74 0.82 -19.64
C GLY A 160 8.28 0.75 -18.19
N LEU A 161 8.34 -0.45 -17.61
CA LEU A 161 7.95 -0.66 -16.22
C LEU A 161 9.03 -0.14 -15.27
N PHE A 162 8.61 0.59 -14.25
CA PHE A 162 9.47 0.98 -13.15
C PHE A 162 9.65 -0.19 -12.18
N ASP A 163 10.87 -0.44 -11.75
CA ASP A 163 11.17 -1.43 -10.72
C ASP A 163 10.77 -0.92 -9.34
N CYS A 164 9.46 -0.89 -9.11
CA CYS A 164 8.86 -0.30 -7.92
C CYS A 164 8.83 -1.29 -6.75
N GLY A 165 9.94 -2.00 -6.47
CA GLY A 165 10.07 -2.92 -5.33
C GLY A 165 8.88 -3.88 -5.12
N SER A 166 8.12 -4.17 -6.18
CA SER A 166 6.68 -4.50 -6.10
C SER A 166 6.40 -5.97 -5.83
N GLU A 167 7.25 -6.61 -5.04
CA GLU A 167 6.79 -7.74 -4.25
C GLU A 167 6.70 -7.26 -2.80
N PRO A 168 5.52 -7.31 -2.14
CA PRO A 168 5.50 -7.15 -0.69
C PRO A 168 6.53 -8.12 -0.15
N ALA A 169 7.51 -7.61 0.60
CA ALA A 169 8.64 -8.41 1.06
C ALA A 169 8.11 -9.74 1.62
N PRO A 170 8.65 -10.89 1.21
CA PRO A 170 8.16 -12.18 1.70
C PRO A 170 8.14 -12.13 3.23
N ILE A 171 6.97 -12.36 3.79
CA ILE A 171 6.72 -12.24 5.23
C ILE A 171 7.56 -13.32 5.89
N THR A 172 8.70 -12.94 6.46
CA THR A 172 9.41 -13.80 7.39
C THR A 172 8.59 -13.90 8.67
N PRO A 173 8.54 -15.06 9.34
CA PRO A 173 7.77 -15.25 10.58
C PRO A 173 8.09 -14.21 11.69
N ASN A 174 9.22 -13.52 11.58
CA ASN A 174 9.77 -12.63 12.61
C ASN A 174 9.76 -11.13 12.24
N GLY A 175 9.23 -10.73 11.07
CA GLY A 175 9.05 -9.31 10.75
C GLY A 175 10.34 -8.50 10.55
N GLU A 176 11.44 -9.14 10.13
CA GLU A 176 12.67 -8.44 9.71
C GLU A 176 12.69 -8.23 8.18
N PRO A 177 13.11 -7.05 7.69
CA PRO A 177 13.26 -6.80 6.27
C PRO A 177 14.39 -7.64 5.67
N ASN A 178 14.09 -8.32 4.57
CA ASN A 178 15.05 -9.15 3.84
C ASN A 178 16.04 -8.27 3.07
N LEU A 179 17.16 -7.91 3.69
CA LEU A 179 18.29 -7.29 3.02
C LEU A 179 19.17 -8.37 2.39
N GLY A 180 18.92 -8.72 1.13
CA GLY A 180 19.97 -9.28 0.28
C GLY A 180 19.57 -10.34 -0.75
N GLY A 181 20.04 -10.13 -1.99
CA GLY A 181 20.17 -11.18 -2.99
C GLY A 181 20.23 -10.68 -4.43
N CYS A 182 21.20 -9.84 -4.81
CA CYS A 182 21.58 -9.72 -6.22
C CYS A 182 22.28 -11.00 -6.66
N CYS A 183 21.81 -11.60 -7.76
CA CYS A 183 22.58 -12.52 -8.59
C CYS A 183 23.22 -11.73 -9.74
#